data_AF-M2MNP0-F1
#
_entry.id   AF-M2MNP0-F1
#
_cell.length_a   1.000
_cell.length_b   1.000
_cell.length_c   1.000
_cell.angle_alpha   90.00
_cell.angle_beta   90.00
_cell.angle_gamma   90.00
#
_symmetry.space_group_name_H-M   'P 1'
#
loop_
_entity.id
_entity.type
_entity.pdbx_description
1 polymer ?
#
loop_
_entity_poly.entity_id
_entity_poly.type
_entity_poly.pdbx_seq_one_letter_code
_entity_poly.pdbx_strand_id
1 'polypeptide(L)'
;MSSETWNEQQYHDALAHLERLQQQLDGLRSVLPTIVAPLLQKDASQGGMFASVKKAALQSTDDLDRFRKEWSSDQTQQLLTRSNESVKEDGDLSRAADISKYGWAQD
;
A
#
# COMPACT_ATOMS: atom_id res chain seq x y z
N MET A 1 14.02 -17.21 -23.24
CA MET A 1 13.95 -15.76 -22.92
C MET A 1 14.78 -15.59 -21.68
N SER A 2 15.97 -14.98 -21.80
CA SER A 2 16.88 -14.84 -20.67
C SER A 2 16.25 -13.87 -19.68
N SER A 3 15.85 -14.35 -18.51
CA SER A 3 15.39 -13.50 -17.41
C SER A 3 16.58 -12.62 -17.00
N GLU A 4 16.55 -11.36 -17.43
CA GLU A 4 17.59 -10.39 -17.10
C GLU A 4 17.64 -10.30 -15.56
N THR A 5 18.74 -10.80 -15.00
CA THR A 5 18.93 -10.88 -13.55
C THR A 5 19.04 -9.45 -13.04
N TRP A 6 18.08 -9.03 -12.22
CA TRP A 6 18.14 -7.72 -11.59
C TRP A 6 19.35 -7.66 -10.67
N ASN A 7 19.94 -6.49 -10.56
CA ASN A 7 20.94 -6.24 -9.53
C ASN A 7 20.25 -6.07 -8.16
N GLU A 8 21.05 -6.12 -7.09
CA GLU A 8 20.56 -6.01 -5.71
C GLU A 8 19.76 -4.71 -5.47
N GLN A 9 20.21 -3.59 -6.04
CA GLN A 9 19.54 -2.30 -5.89
C GLN A 9 18.13 -2.32 -6.50
N GLN A 10 17.96 -2.93 -7.68
CA GLN A 10 16.66 -3.05 -8.32
C GLN A 10 15.68 -3.88 -7.48
N TYR A 11 16.15 -4.94 -6.84
CA TYR A 11 15.33 -5.71 -5.90
C TYR A 11 14.98 -4.89 -4.65
N HIS A 12 15.93 -4.14 -4.11
CA HIS A 12 15.68 -3.26 -2.96
C HIS A 12 14.62 -2.19 -3.28
N ASP A 13 14.74 -1.51 -4.42
CA ASP A 13 13.80 -0.49 -4.86
C ASP A 13 12.40 -1.06 -5.09
N ALA A 14 12.31 -2.28 -5.63
CA ALA A 14 11.05 -2.98 -5.81
C ALA A 14 10.39 -3.37 -4.47
N LEU A 15 11.17 -3.84 -3.50
CA LEU A 15 10.66 -4.12 -2.15
C LEU A 15 10.18 -2.85 -1.45
N ALA A 16 10.93 -1.75 -1.58
CA ALA A 16 10.53 -0.44 -1.08
C ALA A 16 9.22 0.04 -1.71
N HIS A 17 9.03 -0.20 -3.01
CA HIS A 17 7.80 0.13 -3.72
C HIS A 17 6.60 -0.65 -3.21
N LEU A 18 6.75 -1.98 -3.05
CA LEU A 18 5.70 -2.85 -2.51
C LEU A 18 5.36 -2.49 -1.06
N GLU A 19 6.35 -2.12 -0.26
CA GLU A 19 6.13 -1.64 1.11
C GLU A 19 5.28 -0.37 1.14
N ARG A 20 5.56 0.63 0.28
CA ARG A 20 4.72 1.84 0.18
C ARG A 20 3.29 1.53 -0.25
N LEU A 21 3.11 0.62 -1.20
CA LEU A 21 1.77 0.15 -1.61
C LEU A 21 1.02 -0.53 -0.44
N GLN A 22 1.72 -1.35 0.34
CA GLN A 22 1.17 -1.99 1.54
C GLN A 22 0.75 -0.94 2.58
N GLN A 23 1.56 0.09 2.82
CA GLN A 23 1.23 1.19 3.72
C GLN A 23 -0.02 1.96 3.26
N GLN A 24 -0.17 2.21 1.95
CA GLN A 24 -1.38 2.84 1.40
C GLN A 24 -2.62 1.96 1.62
N LEU A 25 -2.52 0.66 1.39
CA LEU A 25 -3.61 -0.29 1.68
C LEU A 25 -4.00 -0.31 3.16
N ASP A 26 -3.01 -0.28 4.05
CA ASP A 26 -3.25 -0.26 5.49
C ASP A 26 -3.93 1.06 5.92
N GLY A 27 -3.55 2.19 5.31
CA GLY A 27 -4.26 3.46 5.46
C GLY A 27 -5.72 3.37 5.03
N LEU A 28 -5.99 2.78 3.85
CA LEU A 28 -7.36 2.61 3.34
C LEU A 28 -8.24 1.72 4.24
N ARG A 29 -7.67 0.71 4.91
CA ARG A 29 -8.40 -0.12 5.88
C ARG A 29 -8.90 0.69 7.09
N SER A 30 -8.21 1.78 7.43
CA SER A 30 -8.56 2.66 8.55
C SER A 30 -9.64 3.70 8.22
N VAL A 31 -10.05 3.82 6.95
CA VAL A 31 -11.01 4.83 6.47
C VAL A 31 -12.36 4.76 7.19
N LEU A 32 -12.99 3.58 7.22
CA LEU A 32 -14.31 3.42 7.83
C LEU A 32 -14.27 3.74 9.34
N PRO A 33 -13.32 3.19 10.14
CA PRO A 33 -13.12 3.62 11.51
C PRO A 33 -12.94 5.14 11.67
N THR A 34 -12.16 5.78 10.80
CA THR A 34 -11.86 7.22 10.86
C THR A 34 -13.08 8.09 10.56
N ILE A 35 -13.93 7.69 9.60
CA ILE A 35 -15.17 8.41 9.27
C ILE A 35 -16.21 8.29 10.39
N VAL A 36 -16.29 7.11 11.03
CA VAL A 36 -17.30 6.85 12.07
C VAL A 36 -16.87 7.39 13.44
N ALA A 37 -15.58 7.45 13.75
CA ALA A 37 -15.07 7.87 15.06
C ALA A 37 -15.66 9.21 15.58
N PRO A 38 -15.81 10.27 14.77
CA PRO A 38 -16.44 11.52 15.23
C PRO A 38 -17.90 11.36 15.67
N LEU A 39 -18.64 10.41 15.08
CA LEU A 39 -20.04 10.13 15.42
C LEU A 39 -20.20 9.45 16.78
N LEU A 40 -19.12 8.86 17.30
CA LEU A 40 -19.10 8.17 18.59
C LEU A 40 -18.70 9.09 19.76
N GLN A 41 -18.32 10.35 19.47
CA GLN A 41 -17.91 11.30 20.51
C GLN A 41 -19.14 11.90 21.21
N LYS A 42 -19.20 11.74 22.54
CA LYS A 42 -20.33 12.15 23.37
C LYS A 42 -20.50 13.67 23.50
N ASP A 43 -19.42 14.43 23.37
CA ASP A 43 -19.37 15.87 23.67
C ASP A 43 -19.06 16.74 22.44
N ALA A 44 -19.12 16.17 21.23
CA ALA A 44 -18.87 16.92 20.02
C ALA A 44 -20.06 17.82 19.67
N SER A 45 -19.81 19.11 19.43
CA SER A 45 -20.83 19.97 18.83
C SER A 45 -21.20 19.45 17.44
N GLN A 46 -22.48 19.61 17.04
CA GLN A 46 -22.96 19.14 15.74
C GLN A 46 -22.12 19.68 14.57
N GLY A 47 -21.68 20.94 14.64
CA GLY A 47 -20.80 21.56 13.65
C GLY A 47 -19.39 20.95 13.62
N GLY A 48 -18.79 20.68 14.79
CA GLY A 48 -17.48 20.05 14.89
C GLY A 48 -17.48 18.59 14.40
N MET A 49 -18.55 17.86 14.70
CA MET A 49 -18.77 16.50 14.22
C MET A 49 -18.89 16.47 12.69
N PHE A 50 -19.75 17.31 12.11
CA PHE A 50 -19.91 17.39 10.65
C PHE A 50 -18.60 17.74 9.94
N ALA A 51 -17.86 18.74 10.46
CA ALA A 51 -16.57 19.12 9.89
C ALA A 51 -15.55 17.98 9.92
N SER A 52 -15.51 17.21 11.01
CA SER A 52 -14.59 16.08 11.17
C SER A 52 -14.92 14.92 10.24
N VAL A 53 -16.20 14.56 10.12
CA VAL A 53 -16.67 13.53 9.19
C VAL A 53 -16.38 13.93 7.74
N LYS A 54 -16.69 15.18 7.37
CA LYS A 54 -16.41 15.70 6.03
C LYS A 54 -14.91 15.64 5.70
N LYS A 55 -14.06 16.06 6.64
CA LYS A 55 -12.60 16.01 6.47
C LYS A 55 -12.11 14.57 6.27
N ALA A 56 -12.57 13.64 7.11
CA ALA A 56 -12.20 12.23 7.01
C ALA A 56 -12.63 11.63 5.65
N ALA A 57 -13.85 11.93 5.19
CA ALA A 57 -14.36 11.44 3.92
C ALA A 57 -13.55 11.98 2.71
N LEU A 58 -13.22 13.28 2.71
CA LEU A 58 -12.41 13.87 1.64
C LEU A 58 -11.01 13.25 1.58
N GLN A 59 -10.32 13.17 2.73
CA GLN A 59 -9.00 12.54 2.81
C GLN A 59 -9.02 11.09 2.32
N SER A 60 -10.08 10.35 2.65
CA SER A 60 -10.23 8.96 2.24
C SER A 60 -10.38 8.81 0.72
N THR A 61 -11.08 9.73 0.07
CA THR A 61 -11.19 9.77 -1.40
C THR A 61 -9.82 10.05 -2.03
N ASP A 62 -9.09 11.03 -1.51
CA ASP A 62 -7.75 11.36 -2.02
C ASP A 62 -6.77 10.20 -1.85
N ASP A 63 -6.82 9.50 -0.71
CA ASP A 63 -6.02 8.32 -0.42
C ASP A 63 -6.36 7.17 -1.37
N LEU A 64 -7.65 6.95 -1.66
CA LEU A 64 -8.11 5.91 -2.59
C LEU A 64 -7.67 6.20 -4.02
N ASP A 65 -7.78 7.45 -4.47
CA ASP A 65 -7.35 7.85 -5.80
C ASP A 65 -5.84 7.73 -5.96
N ARG A 66 -5.07 8.11 -4.94
CA ARG A 66 -3.61 7.91 -4.91
C ARG A 66 -3.25 6.43 -5.00
N PHE A 67 -3.87 5.59 -4.17
CA PHE A 67 -3.64 4.16 -4.20
C PHE A 67 -4.00 3.55 -5.55
N ARG A 68 -5.15 3.92 -6.11
CA ARG A 68 -5.59 3.42 -7.41
C ARG A 68 -4.59 3.76 -8.51
N LYS A 69 -4.11 5.01 -8.56
CA LYS A 69 -3.11 5.45 -9.53
C LYS A 69 -1.84 4.62 -9.42
N GLU A 70 -1.32 4.45 -8.20
CA GLU A 70 -0.09 3.70 -7.97
C GLU A 70 -0.26 2.21 -8.26
N TRP A 71 -1.37 1.63 -7.85
CA TRP A 71 -1.70 0.23 -8.14
C TRP A 71 -1.77 -0.03 -9.65
N SER A 72 -2.36 0.90 -10.41
CA SER A 72 -2.46 0.81 -11.87
C SER A 72 -1.21 1.26 -12.62
N SER A 73 -0.15 1.69 -11.94
CA SER A 73 1.07 2.17 -12.60
C SER A 73 1.77 1.03 -13.34
N ASP A 74 2.39 1.35 -14.46
CA ASP A 74 3.14 0.36 -15.25
C ASP A 74 4.24 -0.29 -14.42
N GLN A 75 4.89 0.48 -13.54
CA GLN A 75 5.89 -0.02 -12.60
C GLN A 75 5.31 -1.12 -11.68
N THR A 76 4.16 -0.87 -11.05
CA THR A 76 3.51 -1.84 -10.18
C THR A 76 3.08 -3.09 -10.95
N GLN A 77 2.48 -2.92 -12.13
CA GLN A 77 2.00 -4.04 -12.93
C GLN A 77 3.15 -4.91 -13.47
N GLN A 78 4.25 -4.30 -13.89
CA GLN A 78 5.47 -5.02 -14.30
C GLN A 78 6.07 -5.80 -13.14
N LEU A 79 6.13 -5.20 -11.94
CA LEU A 79 6.66 -5.87 -10.76
C LEU A 79 5.82 -7.09 -10.36
N LEU A 80 4.50 -6.96 -10.35
CA LEU A 80 3.58 -8.07 -10.07
C LEU A 80 3.67 -9.16 -11.14
N THR A 81 3.80 -8.79 -12.41
CA THR A 81 3.96 -9.74 -13.52
C THR A 81 5.25 -10.53 -13.36
N ARG A 82 6.39 -9.85 -13.16
CA ARG A 82 7.69 -10.48 -12.93
C ARG A 82 7.67 -11.39 -11.69
N SER A 83 7.06 -10.95 -10.60
CA SER A 83 6.96 -11.77 -9.38
C SER A 83 6.18 -13.05 -9.65
N ASN A 84 5.07 -12.98 -10.38
CA ASN A 84 4.30 -14.16 -10.78
C ASN A 84 5.07 -15.08 -11.72
N GLU A 85 5.85 -14.53 -12.66
CA GLU A 85 6.71 -15.31 -13.55
C GLU A 85 7.81 -16.02 -12.75
N SER A 86 8.47 -15.32 -11.82
CA SER A 86 9.49 -15.89 -10.95
C SER A 86 8.95 -17.06 -10.12
N VAL A 87 7.74 -16.96 -9.58
CA VAL A 87 7.10 -18.04 -8.81
C VAL A 87 6.75 -19.25 -9.70
N LYS A 88 6.44 -19.02 -10.98
CA LYS A 88 6.19 -20.12 -11.93
C LYS A 88 7.48 -20.83 -12.35
N GLU A 89 8.58 -20.09 -12.45
CA GLU A 89 9.91 -20.64 -12.76
C GLU A 89 10.52 -21.37 -11.57
N ASP A 90 10.42 -20.79 -10.38
CA ASP A 90 10.89 -21.35 -9.11
C ASP A 90 9.83 -21.14 -8.02
N GLY A 91 9.07 -22.19 -7.74
CA GLY A 91 7.97 -22.16 -6.77
C GLY A 91 8.41 -22.33 -5.31
N ASP A 92 9.70 -22.52 -5.03
CA ASP A 92 10.19 -22.64 -3.67
C ASP A 92 10.32 -21.26 -3.00
N LEU A 93 9.32 -20.92 -2.20
CA LEU A 93 9.28 -19.68 -1.42
C LEU A 93 9.82 -19.84 0.00
N SER A 94 10.45 -20.98 0.34
CA SER A 94 10.96 -21.22 1.70
C SER A 94 11.92 -20.13 2.17
N ARG A 95 12.74 -19.58 1.27
CA ARG A 95 13.68 -18.47 1.54
C ARG A 95 13.00 -17.13 1.80
N ALA A 96 11.74 -16.95 1.42
CA ALA A 96 11.01 -15.72 1.71
C ALA A 96 10.83 -15.49 3.21
N ALA A 97 10.94 -16.54 4.03
CA ALA A 97 10.89 -16.43 5.49
C ALA A 97 12.08 -15.64 6.07
N ASP A 98 13.22 -15.61 5.37
CA ASP A 98 14.42 -14.90 5.80
C ASP A 98 14.44 -13.43 5.33
N ILE A 99 13.51 -13.04 4.47
CA ILE A 99 13.40 -11.68 3.94
C ILE A 99 12.46 -10.85 4.81
N SER A 100 12.94 -9.70 5.28
CA SER A 100 12.10 -8.78 6.05
C SER A 100 10.91 -8.31 5.22
N LYS A 101 9.72 -8.23 5.82
CA LYS A 101 8.53 -7.67 5.17
C LYS A 101 8.58 -6.15 5.06
N TYR A 102 9.30 -5.48 5.97
CA TYR A 102 9.34 -4.03 6.12
C TYR A 102 10.77 -3.52 6.29
N GLY A 103 10.98 -2.21 6.12
CA GLY A 103 12.28 -1.56 6.29
C GLY A 103 13.08 -1.38 4.99
N TRP A 104 12.41 -1.49 3.84
CA TRP A 104 12.97 -1.27 2.51
C TRP A 104 12.74 0.17 2.04
N ALA A 105 11.60 0.76 2.41
CA ALA A 105 11.37 2.18 2.20
C ALA A 105 12.21 2.99 3.21
N GLN A 106 13.23 3.71 2.72
CA GLN A 106 13.86 4.77 3.50
C GLN A 106 12.88 5.94 3.68
N ASP A 107 12.92 6.55 4.87
CA ASP A 107 12.20 7.78 5.21
C ASP A 107 12.60 8.97 4.31
#